data_AF-A0AAW0CTR3-F1
#
_entry.id   AF-A0AAW0CTR3-F1
#
_cell.length_a   1.000
_cell.length_b   1.000
_cell.length_c   1.000
_cell.angle_alpha   90.00
_cell.angle_beta   90.00
_cell.angle_gamma   90.00
#
_symmetry.space_group_name_H-M   'P 1'
#
loop_
_entity.id
_entity.type
_entity.pdbx_description
1 polymer ?
#
loop_
_entity_poly.entity_id
_entity_poly.type
_entity_poly.pdbx_seq_one_letter_code
_entity_poly.pdbx_strand_id
1 'polypeptide(L)'
;MVDATPVAKANVIATLVECILYGAFTVLFIIALAATCRKPVTPQLIRIHAVGTLMFILATMHIVCNISHVAQTIYNTGARSIDTNNPIYIVKEASLMMQIQLGDGFWLYRLYVVWNGDKRVTLPFMTTFIANISIGIFTVVRLIGTPVHSTDFISPGSLPAAIATLALALATNLGCTGQ
;
A
#
# COMPACT_ATOMS: atom_id res chain seq x y z
N MET A 1 27.32 -23.76 8.45
CA MET A 1 26.12 -23.44 7.65
C MET A 1 25.09 -22.92 8.64
N VAL A 2 24.95 -21.60 8.73
CA VAL A 2 24.07 -20.97 9.74
C VAL A 2 22.66 -21.02 9.19
N ASP A 3 21.77 -21.74 9.85
CA ASP A 3 20.37 -21.82 9.47
C ASP A 3 19.76 -20.42 9.51
N ALA A 4 19.39 -19.90 8.33
CA ALA A 4 18.64 -18.66 8.24
C ALA A 4 17.37 -18.78 9.09
N THR A 5 17.17 -17.82 9.98
CA THR A 5 16.01 -17.80 10.88
C THR A 5 14.72 -17.88 10.06
N PRO A 6 13.66 -18.55 10.55
CA PRO A 6 12.40 -18.69 9.81
C PRO A 6 11.81 -17.34 9.35
N VAL A 7 12.08 -16.26 10.11
CA VAL A 7 11.66 -14.89 9.79
C VAL A 7 12.36 -14.35 8.53
N ALA A 8 13.67 -14.56 8.39
CA ALA A 8 14.40 -14.11 7.21
C ALA A 8 13.93 -14.84 5.94
N LYS A 9 13.66 -16.15 6.03
CA LYS A 9 13.09 -16.93 4.92
C LYS A 9 11.71 -16.41 4.50
N ALA A 10 10.84 -16.15 5.47
CA ALA A 10 9.50 -15.61 5.21
C ALA A 10 9.55 -14.25 4.50
N ASN A 11 10.45 -13.35 4.92
CA ASN A 11 10.59 -12.03 4.31
C ASN A 11 11.07 -12.12 2.85
N VAL A 12 12.03 -13.00 2.55
CA VAL A 12 12.50 -13.22 1.16
C VAL A 12 11.37 -13.77 0.29
N ILE A 13 10.61 -14.74 0.79
CA ILE A 13 9.46 -15.30 0.06
C ILE A 13 8.40 -14.22 -0.18
N ALA A 14 8.09 -13.39 0.83
CA ALA A 14 7.15 -12.29 0.70
C ALA A 14 7.61 -11.29 -0.38
N THR A 15 8.88 -10.88 -0.38
CA THR A 15 9.43 -10.00 -1.41
C THR A 15 9.34 -10.60 -2.81
N LEU A 16 9.59 -11.90 -2.97
CA LEU A 16 9.43 -12.56 -4.27
C LEU A 16 7.97 -12.51 -4.76
N VAL A 17 7.00 -12.79 -3.88
CA VAL A 17 5.57 -12.70 -4.20
C VAL A 17 5.19 -11.27 -4.56
N GLU A 18 5.67 -10.28 -3.80
CA GLU A 18 5.45 -8.85 -4.10
C GLU A 18 6.02 -8.45 -5.47
N CYS A 19 7.19 -8.96 -5.86
CA CYS A 19 7.76 -8.71 -7.20
C CYS A 19 6.90 -9.29 -8.33
N ILE A 20 6.33 -10.50 -8.15
CA ILE A 20 5.43 -11.11 -9.14
C ILE A 20 4.15 -10.27 -9.28
N LEU A 21 3.56 -9.86 -8.16
CA LEU A 21 2.37 -9.01 -8.14
C LEU A 21 2.63 -7.63 -8.78
N TYR A 22 3.81 -7.04 -8.54
CA TYR A 22 4.22 -5.79 -9.19
C TYR A 22 4.36 -5.95 -10.71
N GLY A 23 4.87 -7.08 -11.18
CA GLY A 23 4.91 -7.39 -12.61
C GLY A 23 3.50 -7.40 -13.23
N ALA A 24 2.56 -8.09 -12.59
CA ALA A 24 1.15 -8.09 -13.02
C ALA A 24 0.54 -6.68 -13.00
N PHE A 25 0.80 -5.90 -11.95
CA PHE A 25 0.34 -4.52 -11.84
C PHE A 25 0.89 -3.63 -12.96
N THR A 26 2.16 -3.81 -13.33
CA THR A 26 2.81 -3.08 -14.44
C THR A 26 2.14 -3.37 -15.77
N VAL A 27 1.82 -4.63 -16.05
CA VAL A 27 1.09 -5.01 -17.28
C VAL A 27 -0.29 -4.36 -17.32
N LEU A 28 -1.03 -4.41 -16.21
CA LEU A 28 -2.35 -3.76 -16.09
C LEU A 28 -2.25 -2.25 -16.31
N PHE A 29 -1.22 -1.60 -15.78
CA PHE A 29 -0.97 -0.18 -15.98
C PHE A 29 -0.72 0.14 -17.46
N ILE A 30 0.12 -0.64 -18.16
CA ILE A 30 0.38 -0.44 -19.59
C ILE A 30 -0.91 -0.62 -20.42
N ILE A 31 -1.72 -1.63 -20.11
CA ILE A 31 -3.01 -1.84 -20.78
C ILE A 31 -3.95 -0.64 -20.53
N ALA A 32 -4.01 -0.15 -19.29
CA ALA A 32 -4.82 1.01 -18.94
C ALA A 32 -4.35 2.29 -19.64
N LEU A 33 -3.04 2.51 -19.75
CA LEU A 33 -2.44 3.59 -20.54
C LEU A 33 -2.84 3.48 -22.02
N ALA A 34 -2.65 2.30 -22.62
CA ALA A 34 -2.97 2.06 -24.03
C ALA A 34 -4.47 2.25 -24.33
N ALA A 35 -5.35 1.81 -23.43
CA ALA A 35 -6.79 2.00 -23.54
C ALA A 35 -7.19 3.48 -23.43
N THR A 36 -6.46 4.25 -22.62
CA THR A 36 -6.69 5.67 -22.39
C THR A 36 -6.19 6.54 -23.55
N CYS A 37 -5.03 6.21 -24.13
CA CYS A 37 -4.47 6.92 -25.29
C CYS A 37 -5.34 6.86 -26.55
N ARG A 38 -6.25 5.88 -26.64
CA ARG A 38 -7.20 5.74 -27.77
C ARG A 38 -8.45 6.61 -27.63
N LYS A 39 -8.66 7.24 -26.47
CA LYS A 39 -9.86 8.04 -26.19
C LYS A 39 -9.58 9.54 -26.34
N PRO A 40 -10.57 10.35 -26.72
CA PRO A 40 -10.42 11.79 -26.72
C PRO A 40 -10.10 12.31 -25.31
N VAL A 41 -9.19 13.26 -25.23
CA VAL A 41 -8.72 13.82 -23.96
C VAL A 41 -9.85 14.61 -23.30
N THR A 42 -10.36 14.11 -22.18
CA THR A 42 -11.31 14.83 -21.32
C THR A 42 -10.64 15.20 -20.00
N PRO A 43 -11.08 16.26 -19.30
CA PRO A 43 -10.51 16.64 -18.01
C PRO A 43 -10.64 15.54 -16.95
N GLN A 44 -11.68 14.71 -17.04
CA GLN A 44 -11.84 13.53 -16.18
C GLN A 44 -10.78 12.46 -16.48
N LEU A 45 -10.49 12.22 -17.77
CA LEU A 45 -9.48 11.26 -18.20
C LEU A 45 -8.08 11.68 -17.73
N ILE A 46 -7.76 12.99 -17.79
CA ILE A 46 -6.49 13.54 -17.28
C ILE A 46 -6.35 13.26 -15.77
N ARG A 47 -7.41 13.48 -14.98
CA ARG A 47 -7.39 13.23 -13.53
C ARG A 47 -7.17 11.76 -13.21
N ILE A 48 -7.90 10.86 -13.88
CA ILE A 48 -7.76 9.41 -13.71
C ILE A 48 -6.34 8.96 -14.07
N HIS A 49 -5.79 9.48 -15.17
CA HIS A 49 -4.44 9.18 -15.61
C HIS A 49 -3.38 9.69 -14.63
N ALA A 50 -3.53 10.92 -14.13
CA ALA A 50 -2.62 11.49 -13.13
C ALA A 50 -2.59 10.66 -11.83
N VAL A 51 -3.75 10.23 -11.34
CA VAL A 51 -3.84 9.35 -10.16
C VAL A 51 -3.21 7.98 -10.45
N GLY A 52 -3.49 7.39 -11.61
CA GLY A 52 -2.89 6.11 -12.02
C GLY A 52 -1.37 6.17 -12.10
N THR A 53 -0.81 7.23 -12.70
CA THR A 53 0.65 7.44 -12.77
C THR A 53 1.25 7.65 -11.38
N LEU A 54 0.59 8.41 -10.51
CA LEU A 54 1.04 8.58 -9.12
C LEU A 54 1.07 7.24 -8.37
N MET A 55 0.02 6.43 -8.48
CA MET A 55 0.00 5.07 -7.88
C MET A 55 1.11 4.19 -8.43
N PHE A 56 1.42 4.29 -9.73
CA PHE A 56 2.50 3.53 -10.33
C PHE A 56 3.89 3.93 -9.81
N ILE A 57 4.13 5.24 -9.63
CA ILE A 57 5.37 5.75 -9.02
C ILE A 57 5.51 5.25 -7.58
N LEU A 58 4.44 5.32 -6.78
CA LEU A 58 4.43 4.83 -5.40
C LEU A 58 4.66 3.32 -5.32
N ALA A 59 4.04 2.53 -6.20
CA ALA A 59 4.27 1.09 -6.26
C ALA A 59 5.72 0.75 -6.58
N THR A 60 6.32 1.50 -7.51
CA THR A 60 7.73 1.34 -7.88
C THR A 60 8.65 1.68 -6.71
N MET A 61 8.38 2.79 -6.03
CA MET A 61 9.09 3.20 -4.82
C MET A 61 8.99 2.14 -3.72
N HIS A 62 7.80 1.59 -3.48
CA HIS A 62 7.58 0.54 -2.48
C HIS A 62 8.43 -0.71 -2.75
N ILE A 63 8.44 -1.20 -3.99
CA ILE A 63 9.25 -2.37 -4.38
C ILE A 63 10.75 -2.09 -4.26
N VAL A 64 11.22 -0.92 -4.70
CA VAL A 64 12.64 -0.53 -4.59
C VAL A 64 13.09 -0.46 -3.13
N CYS A 65 12.27 0.13 -2.25
CA CYS A 65 12.54 0.16 -0.81
C CYS A 65 12.55 -1.25 -0.21
N ASN A 66 11.61 -2.11 -0.61
CA ASN A 66 11.55 -3.48 -0.11
C ASN A 66 12.78 -4.32 -0.52
N ILE A 67 13.20 -4.25 -1.78
CA ILE A 67 14.41 -4.94 -2.27
C ILE A 67 15.65 -4.41 -1.55
N SER A 68 15.76 -3.09 -1.38
CA SER A 68 16.88 -2.46 -0.68
C SER A 68 16.95 -2.89 0.79
N HIS A 69 15.80 -2.98 1.45
CA HIS A 69 15.70 -3.43 2.84
C HIS A 69 16.14 -4.90 3.00
N VAL A 70 15.67 -5.79 2.12
CA VAL A 70 16.07 -7.20 2.11
C VAL A 70 17.57 -7.34 1.83
N ALA A 71 18.10 -6.63 0.84
CA ALA A 71 19.52 -6.67 0.50
C ALA A 71 20.40 -6.22 1.67
N GLN A 72 20.05 -5.13 2.35
CA GLN A 72 20.78 -4.65 3.52
C GLN A 72 20.68 -5.61 4.71
N THR A 73 19.52 -6.25 4.91
CA THR A 73 19.33 -7.26 5.96
C THR A 73 20.18 -8.51 5.71
N ILE A 74 20.29 -8.95 4.46
CA ILE A 74 21.14 -10.10 4.10
C ILE A 74 22.62 -9.75 4.28
N TYR A 75 23.03 -8.55 3.85
CA TYR A 75 24.42 -8.11 3.88
C TYR A 75 24.93 -7.81 5.30
N ASN A 76 24.16 -7.11 6.13
CA ASN A 76 24.62 -6.63 7.44
C ASN A 76 24.49 -7.66 8.56
N THR A 77 23.41 -8.46 8.58
CA THR A 77 23.10 -9.35 9.72
C THR A 77 23.17 -10.83 9.38
N GLY A 78 23.55 -11.20 8.15
CA GLY A 78 23.69 -12.61 7.75
C GLY A 78 22.42 -13.43 7.98
N ALA A 79 21.23 -12.81 7.80
CA ALA A 79 19.90 -13.39 8.04
C ALA A 79 19.54 -13.72 9.51
N ARG A 80 20.24 -13.13 10.49
CA ARG A 80 20.02 -13.41 11.92
C ARG A 80 19.04 -12.45 12.62
N SER A 81 18.89 -11.22 12.13
CA SER A 81 17.93 -10.24 12.66
C SER A 81 17.57 -9.17 11.60
N ILE A 82 16.30 -8.80 11.53
CA ILE A 82 15.83 -7.66 10.72
C ILE A 82 16.13 -6.39 11.51
N ASP A 83 16.92 -5.49 10.94
CA ASP A 83 17.20 -4.19 11.57
C ASP A 83 16.06 -3.21 11.25
N THR A 84 15.07 -3.19 12.12
CA THR A 84 13.84 -2.39 12.02
C THR A 84 14.04 -0.90 12.28
N ASN A 85 15.24 -0.49 12.71
CA ASN A 85 15.60 0.93 12.89
C ASN A 85 16.10 1.58 11.59
N ASN A 86 16.09 0.83 10.49
CA ASN A 86 16.51 1.32 9.20
C ASN A 86 15.43 2.25 8.61
N PRO A 87 15.76 3.49 8.21
CA PRO A 87 14.79 4.43 7.62
C PRO A 87 14.05 3.83 6.40
N ILE A 88 14.65 2.85 5.73
CA ILE A 88 14.06 2.14 4.59
C ILE A 88 12.81 1.36 4.99
N TYR A 89 12.74 0.81 6.20
CA TYR A 89 11.57 0.09 6.70
C TYR A 89 10.37 1.03 6.90
N ILE A 90 10.61 2.21 7.48
CA ILE A 90 9.58 3.24 7.68
C ILE A 90 9.06 3.71 6.32
N VAL A 91 9.95 3.92 5.36
CA VAL A 91 9.56 4.34 4.00
C VAL A 91 8.72 3.25 3.32
N LYS A 92 9.08 1.97 3.46
CA LYS A 92 8.29 0.85 2.92
C LYS A 92 6.84 0.88 3.43
N GLU A 93 6.66 0.96 4.74
CA GLU A 93 5.34 0.97 5.39
C GLU A 93 4.55 2.24 5.01
N ALA A 94 5.20 3.41 4.97
CA ALA A 94 4.56 4.65 4.55
C ALA A 94 4.10 4.59 3.07
N SER A 95 4.90 4.02 2.17
CA SER A 95 4.52 3.83 0.77
C SER A 95 3.32 2.88 0.63
N LEU A 96 3.28 1.79 1.41
CA LEU A 96 2.14 0.87 1.43
C LEU A 96 0.85 1.57 1.88
N MET A 97 0.92 2.34 2.96
CA MET A 97 -0.22 3.07 3.50
C MET A 97 -0.74 4.12 2.51
N MET A 98 0.16 4.87 1.86
CA MET A 98 -0.22 5.81 0.81
C MET A 98 -0.87 5.11 -0.38
N GLN A 99 -0.40 3.91 -0.75
CA GLN A 99 -0.97 3.14 -1.85
C GLN A 99 -2.39 2.67 -1.55
N ILE A 100 -2.66 2.23 -0.30
CA ILE A 100 -4.02 1.87 0.15
C ILE A 100 -4.94 3.09 0.12
N GLN A 101 -4.50 4.23 0.68
CA GLN A 101 -5.29 5.46 0.71
C GLN A 101 -5.61 6.01 -0.68
N LEU A 102 -4.64 6.00 -1.60
CA LEU A 102 -4.89 6.43 -2.98
C LEU A 102 -5.85 5.47 -3.70
N GLY A 103 -5.81 4.17 -3.37
CA GLY A 103 -6.65 3.15 -3.97
C GLY A 103 -8.11 3.32 -3.55
N ASP A 104 -8.35 3.42 -2.25
CA ASP A 104 -9.69 3.65 -1.70
C ASP A 104 -10.25 5.00 -2.18
N GLY A 105 -9.42 6.03 -2.25
CA GLY A 105 -9.80 7.34 -2.78
C GLY A 105 -10.24 7.31 -4.25
N PHE A 106 -9.59 6.49 -5.07
CA PHE A 106 -9.97 6.30 -6.48
C PHE A 106 -11.34 5.62 -6.61
N TRP A 107 -11.59 4.57 -5.82
CA TRP A 107 -12.90 3.91 -5.80
C TRP A 107 -14.01 4.84 -5.31
N LEU A 108 -13.75 5.62 -4.27
CA LEU A 108 -14.69 6.61 -3.75
C LEU A 108 -14.99 7.71 -4.79
N TYR A 109 -13.98 8.18 -5.52
CA TYR A 109 -14.18 9.13 -6.62
C TYR A 109 -15.08 8.54 -7.72
N ARG A 110 -14.84 7.29 -8.10
CA ARG A 110 -15.67 6.59 -9.10
C ARG A 110 -17.12 6.46 -8.62
N LEU A 111 -17.34 6.08 -7.36
CA LEU A 111 -18.68 5.97 -6.77
C LEU A 111 -19.40 7.33 -6.80
N TYR A 112 -18.71 8.41 -6.42
CA TYR A 112 -19.27 9.76 -6.45
C TYR A 112 -19.69 10.20 -7.86
N VAL A 113 -18.90 9.88 -8.88
CA VAL A 113 -19.21 10.19 -10.29
C VAL A 113 -20.39 9.37 -10.80
N VAL A 114 -20.46 8.07 -10.47
CA VAL A 114 -21.55 7.18 -10.91
C VAL A 114 -22.89 7.58 -10.29
N TRP A 115 -22.90 7.97 -9.02
CA TRP A 115 -24.13 8.41 -8.32
C TRP A 115 -24.49 9.88 -8.56
N ASN A 116 -23.85 10.56 -9.52
CA ASN A 116 -24.07 11.97 -9.85
C ASN A 116 -24.01 12.89 -8.60
N GLY A 117 -23.15 12.54 -7.64
CA GLY A 117 -22.98 13.29 -6.40
C GLY A 117 -24.06 13.09 -5.34
N ASP A 118 -24.88 12.03 -5.39
CA ASP A 118 -25.80 11.72 -4.31
C ASP A 118 -25.03 11.44 -3.01
N LYS A 119 -25.21 12.36 -2.06
CA LYS A 119 -24.50 12.35 -0.78
C LYS A 119 -24.95 11.19 0.09
N ARG A 120 -26.16 10.65 -0.08
CA ARG A 120 -26.67 9.56 0.78
C ARG A 120 -25.85 8.28 0.67
N VAL A 121 -25.40 7.95 -0.54
CA VAL A 121 -24.57 6.76 -0.78
C VAL A 121 -23.10 7.07 -0.53
N THR A 122 -22.64 8.28 -0.85
CA THR A 122 -21.22 8.64 -0.72
C THR A 122 -20.78 8.92 0.73
N LEU A 123 -21.65 9.46 1.59
CA LEU A 123 -21.30 9.83 2.96
C LEU A 123 -20.72 8.68 3.82
N PRO A 124 -21.34 7.48 3.90
CA PRO A 124 -20.84 6.41 4.76
C PRO A 124 -19.47 5.87 4.33
N PHE A 125 -19.19 5.85 3.02
CA PHE A 125 -17.88 5.46 2.53
C PHE A 125 -16.84 6.56 2.73
N MET A 126 -17.25 7.83 2.68
CA MET A 126 -16.36 8.95 2.96
C MET A 126 -15.91 9.00 4.42
N THR A 127 -16.80 8.71 5.39
CA THR A 127 -16.41 8.66 6.81
C THR A 127 -15.46 7.50 7.09
N THR A 128 -15.69 6.36 6.44
CA THR A 128 -14.85 5.17 6.48
C THR A 128 -13.46 5.44 5.91
N PHE A 129 -13.38 6.19 4.80
CA PHE A 129 -12.13 6.63 4.20
C PHE A 129 -11.32 7.57 5.12
N ILE A 130 -11.99 8.55 5.76
CA ILE A 130 -11.34 9.47 6.71
C ILE A 130 -10.81 8.71 7.95
N ALA A 131 -11.58 7.73 8.43
CA ALA A 131 -11.11 6.84 9.49
C ALA A 131 -9.87 6.05 9.05
N ASN A 132 -9.84 5.55 7.81
CA ASN A 132 -8.69 4.83 7.26
C ASN A 132 -7.42 5.71 7.22
N ILE A 133 -7.55 6.97 6.77
CA ILE A 133 -6.44 7.93 6.76
C ILE A 133 -5.93 8.17 8.19
N SER A 134 -6.84 8.37 9.13
CA SER A 134 -6.50 8.67 10.52
C SER A 134 -5.72 7.52 11.19
N ILE A 135 -6.18 6.28 10.97
CA ILE A 135 -5.52 5.06 11.49
C ILE A 135 -4.16 4.84 10.81
N GLY A 136 -4.06 5.10 9.50
CA GLY A 136 -2.79 5.01 8.76
C GLY A 136 -1.73 5.98 9.30
N ILE A 137 -2.10 7.24 9.52
CA ILE A 137 -1.19 8.25 10.11
C ILE A 137 -0.78 7.84 11.52
N PHE A 138 -1.72 7.39 12.35
CA PHE A 138 -1.42 6.91 13.70
C PHE A 138 -0.41 5.76 13.68
N THR A 139 -0.53 4.84 12.73
CA THR A 139 0.36 3.70 12.56
C THR A 139 1.78 4.15 12.22
N VAL A 140 1.96 5.07 11.26
CA VAL A 140 3.28 5.61 10.89
C VAL A 140 3.93 6.37 12.04
N VAL A 141 3.17 7.22 12.75
CA VAL A 141 3.68 7.98 13.91
C VAL A 141 4.13 7.04 15.04
N ARG A 142 3.39 5.96 15.29
CA ARG A 142 3.76 4.94 16.29
C ARG A 142 5.01 4.16 15.88
N LEU A 143 5.17 3.87 14.60
CA LEU A 143 6.36 3.23 14.03
C LEU A 143 7.62 4.08 14.24
N ILE A 144 7.53 5.40 14.07
CA ILE A 144 8.66 6.33 14.30
C ILE A 144 8.98 6.47 15.80
N GLY A 145 7.96 6.48 16.66
CA GLY A 145 8.09 6.75 18.10
C GLY A 145 8.48 5.54 18.97
N THR A 146 8.56 4.33 18.41
CA THR A 146 8.92 3.12 19.17
C THR A 146 10.21 2.52 18.61
N PRO A 147 11.33 2.50 19.36
CA PRO A 147 12.50 1.74 18.97
C PRO A 147 12.15 0.25 19.04
N VAL A 148 11.83 -0.34 17.89
CA VAL A 148 11.46 -1.75 17.79
C VAL A 148 12.72 -2.58 17.95
N HIS A 149 12.96 -3.08 19.18
CA HIS A 149 14.09 -3.96 19.51
C HIS A 149 13.74 -5.45 19.48
N SER A 150 12.59 -5.81 18.91
CA SER A 150 12.08 -7.19 19.01
C SER A 150 11.83 -7.77 17.62
N THR A 151 12.13 -9.05 17.52
CA THR A 151 12.06 -10.02 16.43
C THR A 151 10.69 -10.17 15.73
N ASP A 152 9.79 -9.22 15.90
CA ASP A 152 8.40 -9.30 15.46
C ASP A 152 8.21 -8.43 14.21
N PHE A 153 7.67 -9.05 13.15
CA PHE A 153 7.41 -8.45 11.83
C PHE A 153 6.53 -7.18 11.90
N ILE A 154 5.75 -7.03 12.98
CA ILE A 154 4.89 -5.88 13.25
C ILE A 154 4.94 -5.62 14.75
N SER A 155 5.14 -4.37 15.18
CA SER A 155 5.04 -4.01 16.61
C SER A 155 3.68 -4.45 17.15
N PRO A 156 3.59 -5.14 18.30
CA PRO A 156 2.32 -5.63 18.84
C PRO A 156 1.27 -4.51 19.02
N GLY A 157 1.71 -3.25 19.13
CA GLY A 157 0.82 -2.09 19.18
C GLY A 157 0.28 -1.60 17.83
N SER A 158 0.92 -1.91 16.70
CA SER A 158 0.50 -1.46 15.36
C SER A 158 -0.25 -2.55 14.56
N LEU A 159 -0.18 -3.81 14.98
CA LEU A 159 -0.89 -4.93 14.34
C LEU A 159 -2.41 -4.73 14.27
N PRO A 160 -3.11 -4.31 15.35
CA PRO A 160 -4.55 -4.10 15.28
C PRO A 160 -4.93 -2.97 14.32
N ALA A 161 -4.09 -1.92 14.26
CA ALA A 161 -4.29 -0.78 13.37
C ALA A 161 -4.09 -1.17 11.90
N ALA A 162 -3.07 -1.97 11.58
CA ALA A 162 -2.84 -2.47 10.22
C ALA A 162 -3.96 -3.40 9.75
N ILE A 163 -4.43 -4.32 10.60
CA ILE A 163 -5.57 -5.20 10.28
C ILE A 163 -6.84 -4.36 10.10
N ALA A 164 -7.06 -3.35 10.94
CA ALA A 164 -8.18 -2.44 10.79
C ALA A 164 -8.12 -1.68 9.46
N THR A 165 -6.97 -1.10 9.09
CA THR A 165 -6.76 -0.42 7.80
C THR A 165 -7.09 -1.34 6.62
N LEU A 166 -6.61 -2.59 6.64
CA LEU A 166 -6.89 -3.56 5.58
C LEU A 166 -8.35 -3.98 5.53
N ALA A 167 -8.98 -4.23 6.68
CA ALA A 167 -10.39 -4.58 6.76
C ALA A 167 -11.29 -3.43 6.29
N LEU A 168 -10.92 -2.20 6.64
CA LEU A 168 -11.67 -1.00 6.27
C LEU A 168 -11.52 -0.68 4.78
N ALA A 169 -10.32 -0.84 4.22
CA ALA A 169 -10.08 -0.77 2.79
C ALA A 169 -10.89 -1.84 2.04
N LEU A 170 -10.88 -3.09 2.52
CA LEU A 170 -11.67 -4.17 1.93
C LEU A 170 -13.17 -3.87 1.96
N ALA A 171 -13.69 -3.41 3.10
CA ALA A 171 -15.10 -3.04 3.25
C ALA A 171 -15.50 -1.90 2.31
N THR A 172 -14.63 -0.89 2.15
CA THR A 172 -14.84 0.22 1.22
C THR A 172 -14.85 -0.29 -0.22
N ASN A 173 -13.92 -1.17 -0.59
CA ASN A 173 -13.83 -1.71 -1.94
C ASN A 173 -15.02 -2.63 -2.29
N LEU A 174 -15.45 -3.49 -1.37
CA LEU A 174 -16.64 -4.34 -1.55
C LEU A 174 -17.92 -3.50 -1.65
N GLY A 175 -18.07 -2.49 -0.78
CA GLY A 175 -19.21 -1.59 -0.81
C GLY A 175 -19.31 -0.77 -2.09
N CYS A 176 -18.17 -0.36 -2.66
CA CYS A 176 -18.10 0.37 -3.94
C CYS A 176 -18.28 -0.52 -5.18
N THR A 177 -18.10 -1.84 -5.08
CA THR A 177 -18.14 -2.78 -6.23
C THR A 177 -19.43 -3.59 -6.31
N GLY A 178 -20.18 -3.74 -5.20
CA GLY A 178 -21.39 -4.56 -5.12
C GLY A 178 -22.66 -4.00 -5.80
N GLN A 179 -22.53 -3.23 -6.88
CA GLN A 179 -23.65 -2.67 -7.65
C GLN A 179 -23.53 -2.97 -9.14
#